data_AF-A0AB34ID52-F1
#
_entry.id   AF-A0AB34ID52-F1
#
_cell.length_a   1.000
_cell.length_b   1.000
_cell.length_c   1.000
_cell.angle_alpha   90.00
_cell.angle_beta   90.00
_cell.angle_gamma   90.00
#
_symmetry.space_group_name_H-M   'P 1'
#
loop_
_entity.id
_entity.type
_entity.pdbx_description
1 polymer ?
#
loop_
_entity_poly.entity_id
_entity_poly.type
_entity_poly.pdbx_seq_one_letter_code
_entity_poly.pdbx_strand_id
1 'polypeptide(L)'
;MEGWLSALDASSLPTLALATIVLVLALYVSTRTQPKLPGNLSPRGSVSLDASAFAPFDEARRDLGRLFAARGVYVSRADGTPPQRLEPPASLPSGIEKHALDAQYEAFALALRPFREQPLSSSELERLTSHLTVSPTITVLTSLNVPPMLLQSRFVLRLPRQGSIHSFSIGYLGTPISAAAAAKYAPFVLTVATPDLCDAASAQSDSRACTVTYSVRKTKYSRIEEELDKVAVESGHPLVSLVNS
;
A
#
# COMPACT_ATOMS: atom_id res chain seq x y z
N MET A 1 39.32 45.52 -21.80
CA MET A 1 38.41 44.46 -21.31
C MET A 1 36.97 44.81 -21.73
N GLU A 2 36.69 44.90 -23.03
CA GLU A 2 35.37 45.38 -23.53
C GLU A 2 34.94 44.65 -24.83
N GLY A 3 35.12 43.33 -24.89
CA GLY A 3 34.97 42.57 -26.15
C GLY A 3 33.98 41.40 -26.15
N TRP A 4 33.18 41.19 -25.10
CA TRP A 4 32.38 39.96 -24.95
C TRP A 4 30.86 40.14 -24.94
N LEU A 5 30.33 41.34 -25.21
CA LEU A 5 28.87 41.58 -25.22
C LEU A 5 28.25 41.71 -26.63
N SER A 6 29.02 41.54 -27.70
CA SER A 6 28.56 41.80 -29.08
C SER A 6 28.14 40.55 -29.86
N ALA A 7 27.30 39.68 -29.28
CA ALA A 7 26.74 38.54 -30.02
C ALA A 7 25.41 38.02 -29.45
N LEU A 8 24.54 38.89 -28.91
CA LEU A 8 23.12 38.57 -28.80
C LEU A 8 22.42 39.12 -30.04
N ASP A 9 22.29 38.26 -31.04
CA ASP A 9 21.61 38.53 -32.29
C ASP A 9 20.16 38.94 -31.98
N ALA A 10 19.71 40.12 -32.44
CA ALA A 10 18.40 40.67 -32.11
C ALA A 10 17.22 39.77 -32.55
N SER A 11 17.49 38.81 -33.43
CA SER A 11 16.60 37.76 -33.90
C SER A 11 16.29 36.68 -32.84
N SER A 12 17.05 36.60 -31.74
CA SER A 12 16.90 35.58 -30.68
C SER A 12 15.97 35.98 -29.53
N LEU A 13 15.67 37.28 -29.40
CA LEU A 13 14.76 37.84 -28.39
C LEU A 13 13.33 37.27 -28.43
N PRO A 14 12.65 37.14 -29.59
CA PRO A 14 11.30 36.58 -29.63
C PRO A 14 11.27 35.09 -29.25
N THR A 15 12.32 34.34 -29.58
CA THR A 15 12.44 32.90 -29.28
C THR A 15 12.60 32.67 -27.77
N LEU A 16 13.42 33.49 -27.11
CA LEU A 16 13.58 33.45 -25.64
C LEU A 16 12.30 33.87 -24.92
N ALA A 17 11.59 34.89 -25.41
CA ALA A 17 10.31 35.30 -24.85
C ALA A 17 9.26 34.18 -24.97
N LEU A 18 9.16 33.52 -26.14
CA LEU A 18 8.23 32.41 -26.35
C LEU A 18 8.56 31.20 -25.47
N ALA A 19 9.84 30.81 -25.38
CA ALA A 19 10.26 29.71 -24.52
C ALA A 19 9.95 29.99 -23.04
N THR A 20 10.15 31.24 -22.60
CA THR A 20 9.81 31.68 -21.24
C THR A 20 8.31 31.61 -21.00
N ILE A 21 7.48 32.09 -21.94
CA ILE A 21 6.02 31.99 -21.84
C ILE A 21 5.57 30.53 -21.76
N VAL A 22 6.09 29.64 -22.61
CA VAL A 22 5.76 28.21 -22.58
C VAL A 22 6.17 27.58 -21.26
N LEU A 23 7.36 27.90 -20.74
CA LEU A 23 7.82 27.40 -19.45
C LEU A 23 6.93 27.90 -18.30
N VAL A 24 6.61 29.20 -18.26
CA VAL A 24 5.71 29.78 -17.26
C VAL A 24 4.32 29.17 -17.35
N LEU A 25 3.79 28.96 -18.55
CA LEU A 25 2.50 28.31 -18.76
C LEU A 25 2.52 26.85 -18.31
N ALA A 26 3.59 26.10 -18.64
CA ALA A 26 3.78 24.72 -18.20
C ALA A 26 3.89 24.62 -16.66
N LEU A 27 4.63 25.53 -16.03
CA LEU A 27 4.73 25.62 -14.56
C LEU A 27 3.39 26.03 -13.93
N TYR A 28 2.67 26.98 -14.53
CA TYR A 28 1.35 27.42 -14.07
C TYR A 28 0.31 26.30 -14.15
N VAL A 29 0.28 25.57 -15.27
CA VAL A 29 -0.58 24.40 -15.45
C VAL A 29 -0.17 23.28 -14.48
N SER A 30 1.13 23.01 -14.32
CA SER A 30 1.63 21.98 -13.41
C SER A 30 1.32 22.28 -11.93
N THR A 31 1.39 23.55 -11.51
CA THR A 31 1.09 23.96 -10.14
C THR A 31 -0.41 23.99 -9.85
N ARG A 32 -1.27 24.33 -10.83
CA ARG A 32 -2.73 24.35 -10.66
C ARG A 32 -3.43 23.00 -10.84
N THR A 33 -2.80 22.05 -11.53
CA THR A 33 -3.39 20.72 -11.75
C THR A 33 -2.99 19.71 -10.68
N GLN A 34 -2.32 20.15 -9.59
CA GLN A 34 -1.98 19.22 -8.53
C GLN A 34 -3.26 18.63 -7.91
N PRO A 35 -3.42 17.31 -7.96
CA PRO A 35 -4.59 16.66 -7.42
C PRO A 35 -4.65 16.95 -5.92
N LYS A 36 -5.84 17.33 -5.45
CA LYS A 36 -6.14 17.49 -4.02
C LYS A 36 -6.48 16.14 -3.43
N LEU A 37 -6.16 15.94 -2.15
CA LEU A 37 -6.57 14.73 -1.44
C LEU A 37 -8.11 14.63 -1.44
N PRO A 38 -8.67 13.44 -1.66
CA PRO A 38 -10.11 13.27 -1.72
C PRO A 38 -10.74 13.33 -0.31
N GLY A 39 -11.93 13.93 -0.19
CA GLY A 39 -12.70 13.97 1.05
C GLY A 39 -11.97 14.67 2.21
N ASN A 40 -12.09 14.10 3.42
CA ASN A 40 -11.46 14.61 4.66
C ASN A 40 -10.08 13.99 4.92
N LEU A 41 -9.46 13.43 3.88
CA LEU A 41 -8.23 12.68 4.01
C LEU A 41 -7.05 13.61 4.29
N SER A 42 -6.44 13.45 5.46
CA SER A 42 -5.14 14.03 5.79
C SER A 42 -3.99 13.19 5.21
N PRO A 43 -2.77 13.72 5.07
CA PRO A 43 -1.61 12.94 4.62
C PRO A 43 -1.27 11.76 5.55
N ARG A 44 -1.62 11.84 6.83
CA ARG A 44 -1.44 10.79 7.84
C ARG A 44 -2.54 10.85 8.87
N GLY A 45 -2.89 9.71 9.45
CA GLY A 45 -3.83 9.62 10.55
C GLY A 45 -4.00 8.20 11.07
N SER A 46 -4.99 8.02 11.94
CA SER A 46 -5.36 6.72 12.50
C SER A 46 -6.87 6.58 12.55
N VAL A 47 -7.35 5.35 12.39
CA VAL A 47 -8.77 5.01 12.45
C VAL A 47 -8.93 3.76 13.32
N SER A 48 -9.87 3.82 14.26
CA SER A 48 -10.28 2.64 15.02
C SER A 48 -11.27 1.83 14.20
N LEU A 49 -10.93 0.58 13.95
CA LEU A 49 -11.78 -0.40 13.29
C LEU A 49 -12.44 -1.26 14.35
N ASP A 50 -13.73 -1.55 14.18
CA ASP A 50 -14.44 -2.54 14.97
C ASP A 50 -14.47 -3.90 14.25
N ALA A 51 -15.09 -4.91 14.86
CA ALA A 51 -15.19 -6.24 14.27
C ALA A 51 -15.93 -6.28 12.92
N SER A 52 -16.82 -5.32 12.65
CA SER A 52 -17.60 -5.25 11.40
C SER A 52 -16.77 -4.74 10.21
N ALA A 53 -15.62 -4.11 10.47
CA ALA A 53 -14.66 -3.70 9.45
C ALA A 53 -13.99 -4.89 8.73
N PHE A 54 -14.12 -6.10 9.27
CA PHE A 54 -13.47 -7.31 8.81
C PHE A 54 -14.47 -8.27 8.19
N ALA A 55 -14.09 -8.90 7.09
CA ALA A 55 -14.89 -9.97 6.49
C ALA A 55 -14.97 -11.19 7.45
N PRO A 56 -16.05 -11.99 7.38
CA PRO A 56 -16.08 -13.30 8.03
C PRO A 56 -14.84 -14.14 7.69
N PHE A 57 -14.39 -14.99 8.61
CA PHE A 57 -13.10 -15.68 8.44
C PHE A 57 -13.01 -16.49 7.15
N ASP A 58 -14.06 -17.25 6.81
CA ASP A 58 -14.10 -18.05 5.59
C ASP A 58 -13.99 -17.20 4.32
N GLU A 59 -14.58 -16.00 4.33
CA GLU A 59 -14.46 -15.04 3.22
C GLU A 59 -13.06 -14.45 3.16
N ALA A 60 -12.48 -14.04 4.29
CA ALA A 60 -11.11 -13.55 4.35
C ALA A 60 -10.11 -14.62 3.89
N ARG A 61 -10.33 -15.89 4.25
CA ARG A 61 -9.52 -17.02 3.81
C ARG A 61 -9.59 -17.21 2.30
N ARG A 62 -10.79 -17.16 1.72
CA ARG A 62 -11.00 -17.21 0.26
C ARG A 62 -10.30 -16.06 -0.45
N ASP A 63 -10.43 -14.84 0.07
CA ASP A 63 -9.84 -13.66 -0.54
C ASP A 63 -8.31 -13.70 -0.47
N LEU A 64 -7.74 -14.15 0.65
CA LEU A 64 -6.31 -14.41 0.78
C LEU A 64 -5.83 -15.47 -0.21
N GLY A 65 -6.54 -16.59 -0.38
CA GLY A 65 -6.19 -17.61 -1.37
C GLY A 65 -6.13 -17.05 -2.79
N ARG A 66 -7.12 -16.22 -3.18
CA ARG A 66 -7.14 -15.52 -4.48
C ARG A 66 -5.98 -14.53 -4.61
N LEU A 67 -5.74 -13.75 -3.57
CA LEU A 67 -4.67 -12.76 -3.52
C LEU A 67 -3.29 -13.42 -3.65
N PHE A 68 -3.07 -14.53 -2.96
CA PHE A 68 -1.82 -15.29 -3.02
C PHE A 68 -1.61 -15.92 -4.40
N ALA A 69 -2.65 -16.55 -4.97
CA ALA A 69 -2.61 -17.06 -6.34
C ALA A 69 -2.32 -15.96 -7.39
N ALA A 70 -2.86 -14.76 -7.15
CA ALA A 70 -2.62 -13.58 -7.98
C ALA A 70 -1.27 -12.87 -7.70
N ARG A 71 -0.43 -13.43 -6.83
CA ARG A 71 0.89 -12.88 -6.44
C ARG A 71 0.79 -11.46 -5.85
N GLY A 72 -0.26 -11.21 -5.07
CA GLY A 72 -0.55 -9.91 -4.47
C GLY A 72 0.06 -9.69 -3.08
N VAL A 73 0.75 -10.69 -2.52
CA VAL A 73 1.36 -10.64 -1.16
C VAL A 73 2.89 -10.57 -1.25
N TYR A 74 3.47 -9.69 -0.45
CA TYR A 74 4.90 -9.44 -0.35
C TYR A 74 5.33 -9.55 1.11
N VAL A 75 6.60 -9.89 1.34
CA VAL A 75 7.23 -9.90 2.67
C VAL A 75 8.41 -8.94 2.66
N SER A 76 8.41 -8.01 3.61
CA SER A 76 9.53 -7.11 3.89
C SER A 76 10.30 -7.62 5.10
N ARG A 77 11.62 -7.67 4.95
CA ARG A 77 12.55 -7.90 6.06
C ARG A 77 12.93 -6.56 6.68
N ALA A 78 13.30 -6.58 7.96
CA ALA A 78 13.73 -5.38 8.69
C ALA A 78 15.13 -4.86 8.27
N ASP A 79 15.81 -5.55 7.34
CA ASP A 79 17.17 -5.25 6.89
C ASP A 79 17.25 -4.21 5.76
N GLY A 80 16.12 -3.57 5.42
CA GLY A 80 16.06 -2.57 4.37
C GLY A 80 16.03 -3.14 2.95
N THR A 81 15.91 -4.47 2.81
CA THR A 81 15.69 -5.07 1.48
C THR A 81 14.30 -4.75 0.94
N PRO A 82 14.17 -4.54 -0.38
CA PRO A 82 12.88 -4.43 -1.04
C PRO A 82 11.94 -5.59 -0.68
N PRO A 83 10.63 -5.34 -0.52
CA PRO A 83 9.67 -6.41 -0.24
C PRO A 83 9.73 -7.51 -1.31
N GLN A 84 9.95 -8.74 -0.86
CA GLN A 84 9.98 -9.92 -1.72
C GLN A 84 8.57 -10.44 -1.95
N ARG A 85 8.18 -10.67 -3.21
CA ARG A 85 6.89 -11.29 -3.53
C ARG A 85 6.85 -12.74 -3.06
N LEU A 86 5.73 -13.13 -2.43
CA LEU A 86 5.49 -14.54 -2.14
C LEU A 86 5.00 -15.23 -3.41
N GLU A 87 5.66 -16.33 -3.77
CA GLU A 87 5.33 -17.10 -4.97
C GLU A 87 4.51 -18.33 -4.58
N PRO A 88 3.31 -18.52 -5.15
CA PRO A 88 2.57 -19.76 -5.01
C PRO A 88 3.32 -20.90 -5.74
N PRO A 89 3.40 -22.11 -5.15
CA PRO A 89 3.93 -23.28 -5.83
C PRO A 89 3.24 -23.53 -7.18
N ALA A 90 4.03 -23.83 -8.22
CA ALA A 90 3.53 -24.01 -9.59
C ALA A 90 2.53 -25.17 -9.74
N SER A 91 2.55 -26.14 -8.82
CA SER A 91 1.67 -27.31 -8.82
C SER A 91 0.32 -27.09 -8.15
N LEU A 92 0.04 -25.89 -7.61
CA LEU A 92 -1.21 -25.65 -6.92
C LEU A 92 -2.39 -25.57 -7.90
N PRO A 93 -3.55 -26.12 -7.51
CA PRO A 93 -4.77 -25.95 -8.28
C PRO A 93 -5.11 -24.45 -8.40
N SER A 94 -5.31 -24.01 -9.64
CA SER A 94 -5.90 -22.72 -9.94
C SER A 94 -7.42 -22.84 -9.84
N GLY A 95 -8.09 -21.87 -9.26
CA GLY A 95 -9.56 -21.87 -9.23
C GLY A 95 -10.14 -21.08 -8.07
N ILE A 96 -11.47 -21.05 -8.01
CA ILE A 96 -12.25 -20.43 -6.93
C ILE A 96 -13.01 -21.47 -6.10
N GLU A 97 -12.83 -22.75 -6.41
CA GLU A 97 -13.41 -23.86 -5.69
C GLU A 97 -12.77 -24.00 -4.31
N LYS A 98 -13.56 -24.49 -3.34
CA LYS A 98 -13.12 -24.61 -1.94
C LYS A 98 -11.78 -25.36 -1.77
N HIS A 99 -11.63 -26.53 -2.41
CA HIS A 99 -10.41 -27.32 -2.31
C HIS A 99 -9.16 -26.59 -2.86
N ALA A 100 -9.33 -25.79 -3.92
CA ALA A 100 -8.25 -25.01 -4.49
C ALA A 100 -7.85 -23.87 -3.56
N LEU A 101 -8.82 -23.15 -3.01
CA LEU A 101 -8.59 -22.06 -2.05
C LEU A 101 -7.95 -22.56 -0.75
N ASP A 102 -8.37 -23.72 -0.25
CA ASP A 102 -7.81 -24.34 0.95
C ASP A 102 -6.34 -24.72 0.71
N ALA A 103 -6.02 -25.29 -0.46
CA ALA A 103 -4.63 -25.57 -0.85
C ALA A 103 -3.78 -24.29 -0.99
N GLN A 104 -4.34 -23.20 -1.53
CA GLN A 104 -3.66 -21.90 -1.61
C GLN A 104 -3.39 -21.32 -0.21
N TYR A 105 -4.33 -21.45 0.72
CA TYR A 105 -4.19 -20.98 2.09
C TYR A 105 -3.09 -21.74 2.86
N GLU A 106 -3.06 -23.06 2.76
CA GLU A 106 -2.00 -23.88 3.36
C GLU A 106 -0.64 -23.55 2.74
N ALA A 107 -0.57 -23.42 1.42
CA ALA A 107 0.66 -23.04 0.75
C ALA A 107 1.15 -21.65 1.11
N PHE A 108 0.24 -20.70 1.35
CA PHE A 108 0.58 -19.38 1.88
C PHE A 108 1.25 -19.50 3.26
N ALA A 109 0.67 -20.26 4.19
CA ALA A 109 1.26 -20.47 5.51
C ALA A 109 2.67 -21.13 5.43
N LEU A 110 2.84 -22.08 4.50
CA LEU A 110 4.15 -22.68 4.22
C LEU A 110 5.15 -21.68 3.63
N ALA A 111 4.71 -20.80 2.73
CA ALA A 111 5.55 -19.79 2.09
C ALA A 111 6.07 -18.72 3.07
N LEU A 112 5.43 -18.55 4.23
CA LEU A 112 5.89 -17.65 5.29
C LEU A 112 7.03 -18.24 6.13
N ARG A 113 7.18 -19.57 6.18
CA ARG A 113 8.17 -20.26 7.03
C ARG A 113 9.61 -19.78 6.84
N PRO A 114 10.12 -19.51 5.61
CA PRO A 114 11.49 -19.02 5.42
C PRO A 114 11.77 -17.64 6.02
N PHE A 115 10.73 -16.89 6.41
CA PHE A 115 10.85 -15.53 6.92
C PHE A 115 10.81 -15.44 8.45
N ARG A 116 10.51 -16.54 9.15
CA ARG A 116 10.48 -16.61 10.62
C ARG A 116 11.18 -17.86 11.13
N GLU A 117 11.72 -17.79 12.33
CA GLU A 117 12.31 -18.96 12.99
C GLU A 117 11.24 -19.90 13.55
N GLN A 118 10.10 -19.34 13.98
CA GLN A 118 8.95 -20.07 14.47
C GLN A 118 7.77 -19.94 13.49
N PRO A 119 7.05 -21.03 13.21
CA PRO A 119 5.83 -20.96 12.42
C PRO A 119 4.78 -20.12 13.14
N LEU A 120 3.91 -19.45 12.37
CA LEU A 120 2.76 -18.76 12.93
C LEU A 120 1.84 -19.78 13.60
N SER A 121 1.37 -19.47 14.81
CA SER A 121 0.25 -20.18 15.42
C SER A 121 -1.02 -19.98 14.59
N SER A 122 -2.00 -20.89 14.73
CA SER A 122 -3.28 -20.76 14.04
C SER A 122 -3.95 -19.42 14.33
N SER A 123 -3.91 -18.96 15.57
CA SER A 123 -4.50 -17.67 15.98
C SER A 123 -3.82 -16.44 15.35
N GLU A 124 -2.50 -16.47 15.17
CA GLU A 124 -1.77 -15.39 14.50
C GLU A 124 -2.06 -15.40 13.00
N LEU A 125 -2.13 -16.59 12.40
CA LEU A 125 -2.47 -16.75 10.99
C LEU A 125 -3.89 -16.25 10.72
N GLU A 126 -4.88 -16.61 11.55
CA GLU A 126 -6.27 -16.17 11.41
C GLU A 126 -6.41 -14.63 11.52
N ARG A 127 -5.74 -14.03 12.50
CA ARG A 127 -5.68 -12.57 12.65
C ARG A 127 -5.05 -11.94 11.42
N LEU A 128 -3.90 -12.45 10.98
CA LEU A 128 -3.23 -11.97 9.80
C LEU A 128 -4.13 -12.05 8.56
N THR A 129 -4.81 -13.18 8.35
CA THR A 129 -5.74 -13.37 7.24
C THR A 129 -6.86 -12.34 7.21
N SER A 130 -7.40 -11.97 8.37
CA SER A 130 -8.45 -10.95 8.48
C SER A 130 -7.98 -9.58 7.98
N HIS A 131 -6.69 -9.27 8.13
CA HIS A 131 -6.07 -8.03 7.66
C HIS A 131 -5.59 -8.07 6.20
N LEU A 132 -5.44 -9.25 5.61
CA LEU A 132 -5.05 -9.42 4.20
C LEU A 132 -6.24 -9.41 3.24
N THR A 133 -7.18 -8.50 3.51
CA THR A 133 -8.36 -8.25 2.69
C THR A 133 -8.48 -6.75 2.42
N VAL A 134 -9.27 -6.38 1.41
CA VAL A 134 -9.49 -4.95 1.13
C VAL A 134 -10.46 -4.30 2.12
N SER A 135 -11.25 -5.08 2.87
CA SER A 135 -12.32 -4.59 3.75
C SER A 135 -11.86 -3.60 4.82
N PRO A 136 -10.74 -3.83 5.55
CA PRO A 136 -10.22 -2.85 6.50
C PRO A 136 -9.88 -1.52 5.83
N THR A 137 -9.28 -1.56 4.63
CA THR A 137 -8.89 -0.35 3.89
C THR A 137 -10.10 0.41 3.38
N ILE A 138 -11.12 -0.30 2.90
CA ILE A 138 -12.40 0.29 2.50
C ILE A 138 -13.07 0.96 3.69
N THR A 139 -13.06 0.31 4.86
CA THR A 139 -13.63 0.88 6.09
C THR A 139 -12.90 2.15 6.54
N VAL A 140 -11.57 2.18 6.44
CA VAL A 140 -10.78 3.41 6.67
C VAL A 140 -11.26 4.53 5.73
N LEU A 141 -11.39 4.27 4.44
CA LEU A 141 -11.82 5.27 3.46
C LEU A 141 -13.24 5.77 3.74
N THR A 142 -14.20 4.88 4.02
CA THR A 142 -15.58 5.26 4.30
C THR A 142 -15.70 6.05 5.59
N SER A 143 -14.96 5.69 6.64
CA SER A 143 -14.94 6.44 7.92
C SER A 143 -14.47 7.89 7.75
N LEU A 144 -13.65 8.16 6.73
CA LEU A 144 -13.12 9.48 6.39
C LEU A 144 -13.93 10.21 5.31
N ASN A 145 -15.13 9.70 4.96
CA ASN A 145 -15.99 10.19 3.89
C ASN A 145 -15.28 10.25 2.52
N VAL A 146 -14.40 9.28 2.26
CA VAL A 146 -13.70 9.12 0.98
C VAL A 146 -14.34 8.00 0.18
N PRO A 147 -14.67 8.19 -1.11
CA PRO A 147 -15.13 7.10 -1.96
C PRO A 147 -14.12 5.94 -1.96
N PRO A 148 -14.56 4.67 -1.86
CA PRO A 148 -13.69 3.51 -1.74
C PRO A 148 -13.04 3.11 -3.08
N MET A 149 -12.31 4.05 -3.70
CA MET A 149 -11.63 3.88 -4.99
C MET A 149 -10.18 3.47 -4.78
N LEU A 150 -9.98 2.21 -4.38
CA LEU A 150 -8.65 1.60 -4.23
C LEU A 150 -8.34 0.74 -5.47
N LEU A 151 -7.25 1.04 -6.17
CA LEU A 151 -6.82 0.32 -7.36
C LEU A 151 -5.51 -0.45 -7.08
N GLN A 152 -5.38 -1.61 -7.71
CA GLN A 152 -4.18 -2.44 -7.67
C GLN A 152 -3.65 -2.72 -6.26
N SER A 153 -4.54 -3.07 -5.33
CA SER A 153 -4.14 -3.36 -3.94
C SER A 153 -3.08 -4.47 -3.88
N ARG A 154 -2.06 -4.24 -3.05
CA ARG A 154 -1.05 -5.22 -2.63
C ARG A 154 -0.96 -5.21 -1.12
N PHE A 155 -0.44 -6.31 -0.58
CA PHE A 155 -0.23 -6.44 0.84
C PHE A 155 1.24 -6.74 1.11
N VAL A 156 1.83 -6.00 2.04
CA VAL A 156 3.20 -6.22 2.51
C VAL A 156 3.13 -6.71 3.94
N LEU A 157 3.78 -7.82 4.21
CA LEU A 157 3.95 -8.39 5.55
C LEU A 157 5.32 -7.99 6.07
N ARG A 158 5.38 -7.39 7.25
CA ARG A 158 6.64 -7.26 7.97
C ARG A 158 6.71 -8.38 9.00
N LEU A 159 7.63 -9.30 8.75
CA LEU A 159 7.87 -10.50 9.55
C LEU A 159 9.33 -10.49 10.00
N PRO A 160 9.66 -9.90 11.16
CA PRO A 160 10.98 -10.07 11.76
C PRO A 160 11.18 -11.55 12.11
N ARG A 161 12.44 -12.00 12.19
CA ARG A 161 12.78 -13.40 12.52
C ARG A 161 12.11 -13.87 13.82
N GLN A 162 12.03 -12.95 14.78
CA GLN A 162 11.35 -13.10 16.07
C GLN A 162 10.56 -11.81 16.36
N GLY A 163 9.41 -11.93 17.04
CA GLY A 163 8.61 -10.79 17.48
C GLY A 163 7.39 -10.46 16.62
N SER A 164 7.14 -9.16 16.48
CA SER A 164 5.89 -8.54 16.04
C SER A 164 5.53 -8.78 14.57
N ILE A 165 4.25 -9.06 14.29
CA ILE A 165 3.74 -9.17 12.91
C ILE A 165 2.97 -7.91 12.56
N HIS A 166 3.34 -7.28 11.46
CA HIS A 166 2.56 -6.18 10.89
C HIS A 166 2.17 -6.48 9.45
N SER A 167 0.99 -6.02 9.06
CA SER A 167 0.54 -6.03 7.68
C SER A 167 0.30 -4.62 7.19
N PHE A 168 0.62 -4.38 5.93
CA PHE A 168 0.45 -3.11 5.25
C PHE A 168 -0.38 -3.36 4.00
N SER A 169 -1.53 -2.68 3.90
CA SER A 169 -2.34 -2.63 2.69
C SER A 169 -1.94 -1.40 1.90
N ILE A 170 -1.52 -1.59 0.65
CA ILE A 170 -1.09 -0.50 -0.22
C ILE A 170 -1.88 -0.55 -1.53
N GLY A 171 -2.33 0.60 -2.00
CA GLY A 171 -3.00 0.71 -3.29
C GLY A 171 -3.09 2.15 -3.76
N TYR A 172 -3.37 2.31 -5.05
CA TYR A 172 -3.62 3.62 -5.63
C TYR A 172 -4.99 4.13 -5.22
N LEU A 173 -5.08 5.41 -4.86
CA LEU A 173 -6.28 6.06 -4.40
C LEU A 173 -6.70 7.19 -5.35
N GLY A 174 -7.96 7.13 -5.78
CA GLY A 174 -8.62 8.15 -6.60
C GLY A 174 -8.91 7.71 -8.03
N THR A 175 -9.26 8.67 -8.88
CA THR A 175 -9.58 8.42 -10.29
C THR A 175 -8.34 8.00 -11.07
N PRO A 176 -8.40 6.93 -11.90
CA PRO A 176 -7.27 6.54 -12.74
C PRO A 176 -6.78 7.70 -13.61
N ILE A 177 -5.46 7.94 -13.62
CA ILE A 177 -4.83 8.96 -14.49
C ILE A 177 -4.76 8.46 -15.94
N SER A 178 -4.59 7.15 -16.12
CA SER A 178 -4.53 6.51 -17.43
C SER A 178 -5.71 5.58 -17.66
N ALA A 179 -6.36 5.72 -18.82
CA ALA A 179 -7.39 4.81 -19.29
C ALA A 179 -6.80 3.53 -19.93
N ALA A 180 -5.50 3.47 -20.16
CA ALA A 180 -4.84 2.29 -20.72
C ALA A 180 -4.91 1.12 -19.73
N ALA A 181 -5.46 -0.01 -20.18
CA ALA A 181 -5.77 -1.17 -19.34
C ALA A 181 -4.57 -1.74 -18.55
N ALA A 182 -3.34 -1.55 -19.06
CA ALA A 182 -2.14 -2.13 -18.50
C ALA A 182 -1.58 -1.41 -17.25
N ALA A 183 -1.93 -0.14 -17.02
CA ALA A 183 -1.38 0.65 -15.91
C ALA A 183 -2.45 1.58 -15.31
N LYS A 184 -3.37 0.99 -14.54
CA LYS A 184 -4.35 1.74 -13.74
C LYS A 184 -3.68 2.27 -12.48
N TYR A 185 -3.05 3.44 -12.59
CA TYR A 185 -2.55 4.19 -11.43
C TYR A 185 -3.41 5.44 -11.18
N ALA A 186 -3.42 5.88 -9.93
CA ALA A 186 -4.16 7.07 -9.50
C ALA A 186 -3.18 8.12 -8.92
N PRO A 187 -3.64 9.35 -8.65
CA PRO A 187 -2.79 10.42 -8.13
C PRO A 187 -2.09 10.16 -6.80
N PHE A 188 -2.70 9.30 -5.98
CA PHE A 188 -2.21 9.03 -4.63
C PHE A 188 -1.96 7.54 -4.42
N VAL A 189 -1.08 7.26 -3.48
CA VAL A 189 -0.86 5.93 -2.90
C VAL A 189 -1.33 6.02 -1.45
N LEU A 190 -2.26 5.16 -1.08
CA LEU A 190 -2.68 4.94 0.30
C LEU A 190 -1.90 3.75 0.85
N THR A 191 -1.36 3.88 2.06
CA THR A 191 -0.83 2.77 2.85
C THR A 191 -1.57 2.73 4.18
N VAL A 192 -2.12 1.58 4.53
CA VAL A 192 -2.76 1.32 5.83
C VAL A 192 -1.93 0.27 6.55
N ALA A 193 -1.48 0.57 7.77
CA ALA A 193 -0.64 -0.28 8.58
C ALA A 193 -1.39 -0.76 9.82
N THR A 194 -1.31 -2.06 10.09
CA THR A 194 -1.87 -2.65 11.31
C THR A 194 -0.94 -2.44 12.50
N PRO A 195 -1.50 -2.47 13.74
CA PRO A 195 -0.67 -2.64 14.93
C PRO A 195 0.02 -4.01 14.89
N ASP A 196 0.80 -4.31 15.94
CA ASP A 196 1.35 -5.65 16.11
C ASP A 196 0.20 -6.66 16.32
N LEU A 197 0.11 -7.60 15.39
CA LEU A 197 -0.91 -8.66 15.40
C LEU A 197 -0.58 -9.76 16.41
N CYS A 198 0.65 -9.79 16.96
CA CYS A 198 1.05 -10.72 18.01
C CYS A 198 0.78 -10.20 19.42
N ASP A 199 0.54 -8.90 19.59
CA ASP A 199 0.36 -8.30 20.92
C ASP A 199 -0.82 -8.95 21.68
N ALA A 200 -0.66 -9.14 22.98
CA ALA A 200 -1.63 -9.77 23.86
C ALA A 200 -2.95 -8.99 23.91
N ALA A 201 -2.89 -7.65 23.80
CA ALA A 201 -4.09 -6.82 23.67
C ALA A 201 -4.89 -7.14 22.39
N SER A 202 -4.19 -7.43 21.30
CA SER A 202 -4.76 -7.92 20.03
C SER A 202 -5.16 -9.40 20.08
N ALA A 203 -4.80 -10.14 21.14
CA ALA A 203 -5.06 -11.59 21.31
C ALA A 203 -6.18 -11.90 22.28
N GLN A 204 -6.44 -11.01 23.26
CA GLN A 204 -7.40 -11.23 24.34
C GLN A 204 -8.83 -10.80 23.99
N SER A 205 -9.03 -10.06 22.89
CA SER A 205 -10.35 -9.70 22.42
C SER A 205 -10.77 -10.59 21.26
N ASP A 206 -11.84 -11.36 21.44
CA ASP A 206 -12.62 -11.93 20.33
C ASP A 206 -13.07 -10.86 19.31
N SER A 207 -12.94 -9.58 19.68
CA SER A 207 -13.07 -8.44 18.80
C SER A 207 -11.80 -8.24 17.98
N ARG A 208 -11.87 -8.50 16.68
CA ARG A 208 -10.88 -8.08 15.66
C ARG A 208 -10.65 -6.55 15.62
N ALA A 209 -11.27 -5.80 16.52
CA ALA A 209 -11.12 -4.36 16.62
C ALA A 209 -9.66 -3.97 16.86
N CYS A 210 -9.20 -2.99 16.11
CA CYS A 210 -7.86 -2.46 16.26
C CYS A 210 -7.79 -1.03 15.74
N THR A 211 -6.78 -0.28 16.17
CA THR A 211 -6.49 1.04 15.59
C THR A 211 -5.42 0.89 14.53
N VAL A 212 -5.80 1.15 13.28
CA VAL A 212 -4.87 1.17 12.16
C VAL A 212 -4.34 2.57 11.94
N THR A 213 -3.12 2.67 11.44
CA THR A 213 -2.55 3.95 11.00
C THR A 213 -2.56 3.99 9.47
N TYR A 214 -2.69 5.17 8.89
CA TYR A 214 -2.61 5.33 7.44
C TYR A 214 -1.71 6.49 7.05
N SER A 215 -1.12 6.38 5.86
CA SER A 215 -0.42 7.45 5.18
C SER A 215 -0.87 7.55 3.73
N VAL A 216 -0.89 8.77 3.22
CA VAL A 216 -1.27 9.09 1.85
C VAL A 216 -0.21 9.98 1.26
N ARG A 217 0.29 9.58 0.11
CA ARG A 217 1.33 10.31 -0.60
C ARG A 217 0.99 10.40 -2.07
N LYS A 218 1.62 11.33 -2.77
CA LYS A 218 1.53 11.39 -4.23
C LYS A 218 2.21 10.17 -4.83
N THR A 219 1.57 9.64 -5.86
CA THR A 219 2.12 8.59 -6.72
C THR A 219 3.35 9.12 -7.44
N LYS A 220 4.41 8.31 -7.47
CA LYS A 220 5.67 8.58 -8.17
C LYS A 220 5.85 7.65 -9.35
N TYR A 221 5.35 6.43 -9.24
CA TYR A 221 5.53 5.37 -10.20
C TYR A 221 4.19 4.93 -10.79
N SER A 222 4.20 4.39 -12.00
CA SER A 222 2.99 3.89 -12.65
C SER A 222 2.66 2.44 -12.26
N ARG A 223 3.63 1.73 -11.65
CA ARG A 223 3.52 0.34 -11.20
C ARG A 223 3.53 0.29 -9.68
N ILE A 224 2.53 -0.38 -9.09
CA ILE A 224 2.37 -0.40 -7.64
C ILE A 224 3.54 -1.13 -6.96
N GLU A 225 4.17 -2.07 -7.66
CA GLU A 225 5.34 -2.80 -7.18
C GLU A 225 6.54 -1.88 -6.92
N GLU A 226 6.71 -0.81 -7.70
CA GLU A 226 7.78 0.20 -7.50
C GLU A 226 7.48 1.12 -6.30
N GLU A 227 6.21 1.17 -5.86
CA GLU A 227 5.79 1.95 -4.70
C GLU A 227 6.00 1.21 -3.37
N LEU A 228 6.26 -0.12 -3.41
CA LEU A 228 6.40 -0.98 -2.22
C LEU A 228 7.66 -0.68 -1.41
N ASP A 229 8.75 -0.26 -2.05
CA ASP A 229 10.05 0.02 -1.39
C ASP A 229 9.93 1.11 -0.33
N LYS A 230 8.97 2.03 -0.47
CA LYS A 230 8.74 3.11 0.49
C LYS A 230 7.99 2.65 1.74
N VAL A 231 7.21 1.57 1.64
CA VAL A 231 6.49 0.98 2.78
C VAL A 231 7.49 0.42 3.81
N ALA A 232 8.58 -0.19 3.34
CA ALA A 232 9.64 -0.73 4.21
C ALA A 232 10.39 0.38 4.98
N VAL A 233 10.55 1.57 4.39
CA VAL A 233 11.30 2.69 4.97
C VAL A 233 10.45 3.53 5.93
N GLU A 234 9.21 3.84 5.56
CA GLU A 234 8.33 4.69 6.38
C GLU A 234 7.91 4.03 7.71
N SER A 235 7.93 2.70 7.74
CA SER A 235 7.65 1.90 8.94
C SER A 235 8.88 1.66 9.83
N GLY A 236 10.08 2.09 9.42
CA GLY A 236 11.30 2.07 10.25
C GLY A 236 11.37 3.23 11.26
N HIS A 237 10.54 4.26 11.07
CA HIS A 237 10.22 5.23 12.10
C HIS A 237 8.92 4.80 12.79
N PRO A 238 8.82 4.94 14.12
CA PRO A 238 7.61 4.56 14.83
C PRO A 238 6.49 5.51 14.43
N LEU A 239 5.71 5.11 13.42
CA LEU A 239 4.32 5.55 13.24
C LEU A 239 3.47 5.18 14.48
N VAL A 240 4.03 4.39 15.40
CA VAL A 240 3.51 4.00 16.72
C VAL A 240 3.92 4.98 17.84
N SER A 241 4.78 5.99 17.61
CA SER A 241 5.18 6.94 18.67
C SER A 241 4.13 8.00 19.03
N LEU A 242 2.98 8.03 18.37
CA LEU A 242 1.92 9.04 18.59
C LEU A 242 0.75 8.57 19.46
N VAL A 243 0.85 7.46 20.19
CA VAL A 243 -0.24 6.99 21.07
C VAL A 243 0.06 7.14 22.58
N ASN A 244 1.25 7.62 22.97
CA ASN A 244 1.52 8.00 24.36
C ASN A 244 2.14 9.41 24.41
N SER A 245 1.30 10.43 24.34
CA SER A 245 1.59 11.80 24.79
C SER A 245 0.29 12.44 25.28
#